data_AF-A0A095YK98-F1
#
_entry.id   AF-A0A095YK98-F1
#
_cell.length_a   1.000
_cell.length_b   1.000
_cell.length_c   1.000
_cell.angle_alpha   90.00
_cell.angle_beta   90.00
_cell.angle_gamma   90.00
#
_symmetry.space_group_name_H-M   'P 1'
#
loop_
_entity.id
_entity.type
_entity.pdbx_description
1 polymer ?
#
loop_
_entity_poly.entity_id
_entity_poly.type
_entity_poly.pdbx_seq_one_letter_code
_entity_poly.pdbx_strand_id
1 'polypeptide(L)'
;MDAQNLSIFQFNQSPIRIEILNNEPLFCLTDVASVLEISNANPSRFKLSEAGVHKMYIRSSGQKRELVFINEPNLYRVIFRSNKPQAINFQNWVFDEVLPQIRKTGKYETPSDRMTDEQV
;
A
#
# COMPACT_ATOMS: atom_id res chain seq x y z
N MET A 1 4.43 -0.32 -26.12
CA MET A 1 3.81 0.62 -25.17
C MET A 1 4.12 0.02 -23.81
N ASP A 2 5.33 0.26 -23.34
CA ASP A 2 5.97 -0.57 -22.33
C ASP A 2 6.38 0.29 -21.15
N ALA A 3 5.72 0.06 -20.01
CA ALA A 3 6.26 0.22 -18.66
C ALA A 3 5.20 -0.25 -17.66
N GLN A 4 4.85 -1.55 -17.68
CA GLN A 4 4.11 -2.18 -16.60
C GLN A 4 5.11 -2.95 -15.72
N ASN A 5 5.80 -2.23 -14.84
CA ASN A 5 6.46 -2.84 -13.68
C ASN A 5 6.54 -1.81 -12.55
N LEU A 6 5.36 -1.47 -12.02
CA LEU A 6 5.25 -0.90 -10.68
C LEU A 6 4.80 -2.03 -9.74
N SER A 7 5.70 -2.99 -9.53
CA SER A 7 5.56 -4.10 -8.59
C SER A 7 6.16 -3.74 -7.22
N ILE A 8 5.98 -2.49 -6.77
CA ILE A 8 6.45 -2.02 -5.46
C ILE A 8 5.50 -2.45 -4.32
N PHE A 9 4.31 -2.98 -4.65
CA PHE A 9 3.30 -3.37 -3.67
C PHE A 9 2.83 -4.83 -3.80
N GLN A 10 3.75 -5.78 -3.99
CA GLN A 10 3.43 -7.18 -3.73
C GLN A 10 3.74 -7.55 -2.27
N PHE A 11 2.78 -7.26 -1.39
CA PHE A 11 2.79 -7.86 -0.06
C PHE A 11 2.42 -9.35 -0.17
N ASN A 12 3.44 -10.19 -0.32
CA ASN A 12 3.41 -11.59 0.04
C ASN A 12 2.23 -12.39 -0.57
N GLN A 13 2.19 -12.52 -1.91
CA GLN A 13 1.30 -13.41 -2.70
C GLN A 13 -0.22 -13.30 -2.45
N SER A 14 -0.68 -12.45 -1.52
CA SER A 14 -2.09 -12.25 -1.19
C SER A 14 -2.58 -11.03 -1.97
N PRO A 15 -3.54 -11.18 -2.89
CA PRO A 15 -4.00 -10.06 -3.69
C PRO A 15 -4.72 -9.04 -2.79
N ILE A 16 -4.18 -7.82 -2.74
CA ILE A 16 -4.87 -6.66 -2.18
C ILE A 16 -5.75 -6.09 -3.30
N ARG A 17 -7.06 -6.00 -3.07
CA ARG A 17 -7.95 -5.31 -4.02
C ARG A 17 -7.65 -3.82 -4.01
N ILE A 18 -7.51 -3.26 -5.21
CA ILE A 18 -7.24 -1.84 -5.45
C ILE A 18 -8.34 -1.27 -6.33
N GLU A 19 -8.83 -0.11 -5.97
CA GLU A 19 -9.77 0.69 -6.76
C GLU A 19 -9.11 2.03 -7.11
N ILE A 20 -9.27 2.50 -8.35
CA ILE A 20 -8.74 3.80 -8.77
C ILE A 20 -9.84 4.85 -8.65
N LEU A 21 -9.59 5.88 -7.86
CA LEU A 21 -10.49 7.03 -7.72
C LEU A 21 -9.69 8.31 -7.90
N ASN A 22 -10.13 9.19 -8.82
CA ASN A 22 -9.44 10.44 -9.13
C ASN A 22 -7.95 10.23 -9.48
N ASN A 23 -7.65 9.16 -10.22
CA ASN A 23 -6.29 8.78 -10.61
C ASN A 23 -5.36 8.39 -9.45
N GLU A 24 -5.92 8.16 -8.25
CA GLU A 24 -5.21 7.72 -7.05
C GLU A 24 -5.67 6.31 -6.63
N PRO A 25 -4.77 5.45 -6.12
CA PRO A 25 -5.12 4.12 -5.66
C PRO A 25 -5.77 4.13 -4.28
N LEU A 26 -6.82 3.33 -4.14
CA LEU A 26 -7.47 3.01 -2.87
C LEU A 26 -7.33 1.52 -2.59
N PHE A 27 -6.93 1.16 -1.38
CA PHE A 27 -6.57 -0.20 -1.00
C PHE A 27 -7.61 -0.80 -0.07
N CYS A 28 -8.05 -2.04 -0.33
CA CYS A 28 -9.04 -2.68 0.54
C CYS A 28 -8.46 -2.96 1.94
N LEU A 29 -9.02 -2.33 2.96
CA LEU A 29 -8.54 -2.42 4.34
C LEU A 29 -8.59 -3.86 4.88
N THR A 30 -9.60 -4.64 4.50
CA THR A 30 -9.72 -6.03 4.92
C THR A 30 -8.60 -6.89 4.37
N ASP A 31 -8.18 -6.67 3.12
CA ASP A 31 -7.11 -7.45 2.50
C ASP A 31 -5.75 -7.05 3.11
N VAL A 32 -5.52 -5.75 3.30
CA VAL A 32 -4.35 -5.22 4.00
C VAL A 32 -4.25 -5.79 5.41
N ALA A 33 -5.35 -5.81 6.16
CA ALA A 33 -5.38 -6.40 7.49
C ALA A 33 -5.11 -7.91 7.47
N SER A 34 -5.63 -8.63 6.48
CA SER A 34 -5.39 -10.07 6.30
C SER A 34 -3.91 -10.37 6.06
N VAL A 35 -3.26 -9.60 5.17
CA VAL A 35 -1.81 -9.69 4.89
C VAL A 35 -0.98 -9.48 6.16
N LEU A 36 -1.42 -8.55 7.00
CA LEU A 36 -0.76 -8.21 8.25
C LEU A 36 -1.26 -9.05 9.42
N GLU A 37 -2.01 -10.13 9.17
CA GLU A 37 -2.56 -11.02 10.19
C GLU A 37 -3.26 -10.25 11.34
N ILE A 38 -3.95 -9.15 10.99
CA ILE A 38 -4.69 -8.30 11.92
C ILE A 38 -6.15 -8.73 11.89
N SER A 39 -6.60 -9.41 12.95
CA SER A 39 -8.02 -9.66 13.17
C SER A 39 -8.78 -8.36 13.35
N ASN A 40 -10.02 -8.30 12.89
CA ASN A 40 -10.93 -7.15 13.05
C ASN A 40 -10.36 -5.85 12.45
N ALA A 41 -10.36 -5.79 11.13
CA ALA A 41 -10.00 -4.60 10.35
C ALA A 41 -11.06 -3.49 10.53
N ASN A 42 -10.79 -2.54 11.44
CA ASN A 42 -11.69 -1.42 11.71
C ASN A 42 -10.92 -0.09 11.57
N PRO A 43 -11.40 0.88 10.76
CA PRO A 43 -10.75 2.18 10.59
C PRO A 43 -10.42 2.91 11.90
N SER A 44 -11.32 2.86 12.88
CA SER A 44 -11.16 3.52 14.17
C SER A 44 -9.99 2.95 14.97
N ARG A 45 -9.65 1.67 14.77
CA ARG A 45 -8.50 1.03 15.42
C ARG A 45 -7.17 1.65 15.00
N PHE A 46 -7.08 2.08 13.74
CA PHE A 46 -5.85 2.62 13.16
C PHE A 46 -5.80 4.15 13.17
N LYS A 47 -6.77 4.82 13.81
CA LYS A 47 -6.86 6.30 13.81
C LYS A 47 -6.71 6.85 12.39
N LEU A 48 -7.43 6.26 11.44
CA LEU A 48 -7.36 6.67 10.04
C LEU A 48 -8.00 8.04 9.86
N SER A 49 -7.49 8.81 8.91
CA SER A 49 -8.16 10.04 8.50
C SER A 49 -9.44 9.68 7.74
N GLU A 50 -10.59 10.17 8.20
CA GLU A 50 -11.89 9.91 7.59
C GLU A 50 -11.95 10.31 6.11
N ALA A 51 -11.26 11.39 5.74
CA ALA A 51 -11.16 11.87 4.35
C ALA A 51 -10.50 10.85 3.40
N GLY A 52 -9.72 9.91 3.94
CA GLY A 52 -9.08 8.84 3.18
C GLY A 52 -9.75 7.48 3.37
N VAL A 53 -10.99 7.43 3.85
CA VAL A 53 -11.77 6.21 4.05
C VAL A 53 -12.96 6.21 3.09
N HIS A 54 -13.06 5.19 2.25
CA HIS A 54 -14.09 5.04 1.24
C HIS A 54 -14.86 3.75 1.46
N LYS A 55 -16.19 3.85 1.52
CA LYS A 55 -17.06 2.67 1.57
C LYS A 55 -17.54 2.35 0.16
N MET A 56 -17.30 1.13 -0.27
CA MET A 56 -17.70 0.67 -1.60
C MET A 56 -18.49 -0.62 -1.48
N TYR A 57 -19.45 -0.81 -2.38
CA TYR A 57 -20.27 -2.02 -2.40
C TYR A 57 -19.84 -2.92 -3.54
N ILE A 58 -19.32 -4.09 -3.20
CA ILE A 58 -19.02 -5.12 -4.18
C ILE A 58 -20.15 -6.15 -4.23
N ARG A 59 -20.45 -6.65 -5.43
CA ARG A 59 -21.31 -7.83 -5.59
C ARG A 59 -20.42 -9.07 -5.59
N SER A 60 -20.64 -9.97 -4.65
CA SER A 60 -19.94 -11.26 -4.56
C SER A 60 -20.98 -12.35 -4.33
N SER A 61 -21.02 -13.34 -5.23
CA SER A 61 -21.97 -14.46 -5.17
C SER A 61 -23.43 -14.03 -4.99
N GLY A 62 -23.86 -12.97 -5.68
CA GLY A 62 -25.21 -12.41 -5.59
C GLY A 62 -25.50 -11.54 -4.37
N GLN A 63 -24.60 -11.50 -3.38
CA GLN A 63 -24.72 -10.65 -2.20
C GLN A 63 -23.99 -9.32 -2.40
N LYS A 64 -24.62 -8.22 -1.97
CA LYS A 64 -24.00 -6.89 -1.89
C LYS A 64 -23.26 -6.78 -0.56
N ARG A 65 -21.94 -6.65 -0.60
CA ARG A 65 -21.09 -6.49 0.59
C ARG A 65 -20.46 -5.11 0.60
N GLU A 66 -20.56 -4.42 1.73
CA GLU A 66 -19.82 -3.18 1.98
C GLU A 66 -18.37 -3.54 2.34
N LEU A 67 -17.42 -2.92 1.65
CA LEU A 67 -16.00 -2.98 1.97
C LEU A 67 -15.47 -1.58 2.21
N VAL A 68 -14.44 -1.52 3.06
CA VAL A 68 -13.71 -0.30 3.33
C VAL A 68 -12.43 -0.30 2.50
N PHE A 69 -12.25 0.78 1.75
CA PHE A 69 -11.03 1.11 1.04
C PHE A 69 -10.37 2.31 1.70
N ILE A 70 -9.04 2.35 1.69
CA ILE A 70 -8.25 3.39 2.32
C ILE A 70 -7.26 3.97 1.32
N ASN A 71 -7.03 5.27 1.37
CA ASN A 71 -5.99 5.89 0.55
C ASN A 71 -4.59 5.53 1.04
N GLU A 72 -3.60 5.85 0.24
CA GLU A 72 -2.19 5.53 0.50
C GLU A 72 -1.65 6.09 1.83
N PRO A 73 -1.93 7.35 2.25
CA PRO A 73 -1.57 7.81 3.59
C PRO A 73 -2.15 6.95 4.72
N ASN A 74 -3.39 6.46 4.58
CA ASN A 74 -3.99 5.55 5.55
C ASN A 74 -3.39 4.14 5.48
N LEU A 75 -2.99 3.67 4.30
CA LEU A 75 -2.26 2.40 4.15
C LEU A 75 -0.95 2.43 4.95
N TYR A 76 -0.14 3.48 4.80
CA TYR A 76 1.10 3.63 5.55
C TYR A 76 0.88 3.69 7.06
N ARG A 77 -0.19 4.35 7.51
CA ARG A 77 -0.61 4.36 8.93
C ARG A 77 -0.93 2.96 9.46
N VAL A 78 -1.42 2.05 8.64
CA VAL A 78 -1.68 0.66 9.04
C VAL A 78 -0.36 -0.12 9.10
N ILE A 79 0.45 -0.04 8.05
CA ILE A 79 1.71 -0.80 7.93
C ILE A 79 2.70 -0.43 9.04
N PHE A 80 2.92 0.86 9.28
CA PHE A 80 3.90 1.35 10.27
C PHE A 80 3.50 1.13 11.72
N ARG A 81 2.30 0.61 11.99
CA ARG A 81 1.87 0.21 13.33
C ARG A 81 1.90 -1.31 13.55
N SER A 82 2.26 -2.08 12.52
CA SER A 82 2.30 -3.52 12.59
C SER A 82 3.72 -4.00 12.90
N ASN A 83 3.82 -4.98 13.80
CA ASN A 83 5.07 -5.68 14.12
C ASN A 83 5.19 -7.02 13.38
N LYS A 84 4.34 -7.27 12.37
CA LYS A 84 4.41 -8.51 11.59
C LYS A 84 5.61 -8.48 10.62
N PRO A 85 6.23 -9.63 10.33
CA PRO A 85 7.40 -9.70 9.46
C PRO A 85 7.20 -8.99 8.11
N GLN A 86 6.01 -9.12 7.52
CA GLN A 86 5.68 -8.50 6.23
C GLN A 86 5.67 -6.97 6.33
N ALA A 87 5.16 -6.40 7.42
CA ALA A 87 5.20 -4.96 7.67
C ALA A 87 6.61 -4.48 7.99
N ILE A 88 7.38 -5.25 8.76
CA ILE A 88 8.77 -4.93 9.11
C ILE A 88 9.65 -4.89 7.85
N ASN A 89 9.48 -5.84 6.93
CA ASN A 89 10.22 -5.84 5.67
C ASN A 89 9.96 -4.57 4.85
N PHE A 90 8.68 -4.17 4.75
CA PHE A 90 8.31 -2.92 4.09
C PHE A 90 8.86 -1.69 4.82
N GLN A 91 8.75 -1.66 6.16
CA GLN A 91 9.30 -0.59 6.99
C GLN A 91 10.80 -0.42 6.78
N ASN A 92 11.57 -1.51 6.86
CA ASN A 92 13.02 -1.49 6.65
C ASN A 92 13.36 -0.98 5.25
N TRP A 93 12.69 -1.45 4.20
CA TRP A 93 12.89 -0.92 2.86
C TRP A 93 12.61 0.59 2.78
N VAL A 94 11.50 1.06 3.36
CA VAL A 94 11.20 2.50 3.37
C VAL A 94 12.23 3.30 4.19
N PHE A 95 12.64 2.80 5.36
CA PHE A 95 13.49 3.53 6.30
C PHE A 95 14.97 3.50 5.94
N ASP A 96 15.45 2.41 5.34
CA ASP A 96 16.86 2.20 5.02
C ASP A 96 17.18 2.61 3.57
N GLU A 97 16.20 2.51 2.66
CA GLU A 97 16.39 2.82 1.24
C GLU A 97 15.63 4.07 0.79
N VAL A 98 14.30 4.08 0.88
CA VAL A 98 13.46 5.10 0.23
C VAL A 98 13.65 6.49 0.87
N LEU A 99 13.38 6.61 2.17
CA LEU A 99 13.46 7.90 2.88
C LEU A 99 14.89 8.45 2.91
N PRO A 100 15.95 7.64 3.13
CA PRO A 100 17.32 8.14 3.06
C PRO A 100 17.69 8.66 1.67
N GLN A 101 17.22 8.04 0.59
CA GLN A 101 17.43 8.57 -0.76
C GLN A 101 16.71 9.88 -0.96
N ILE A 102 15.40 9.94 -0.70
CA ILE A 102 14.62 11.18 -0.85
C ILE A 102 15.25 12.32 -0.04
N ARG A 103 15.68 12.07 1.20
CA ARG A 103 16.35 13.08 2.04
C ARG A 103 17.67 13.56 1.44
N LYS A 104 18.44 12.68 0.79
CA LYS A 104 19.77 12.99 0.24
C LYS A 104 19.71 13.64 -1.14
N THR A 105 18.81 13.19 -2.01
CA THR A 105 18.80 13.53 -3.43
C THR A 105 17.55 14.32 -3.84
N GLY A 106 16.55 14.42 -2.97
CA GLY A 106 15.24 15.02 -3.27
C GLY A 106 14.29 14.11 -4.04
N LYS A 107 14.70 12.88 -4.41
CA LYS A 107 13.88 11.90 -5.13
C LYS A 107 14.20 10.46 -4.72
N TYR A 108 13.30 9.54 -5.00
CA TYR A 108 13.59 8.11 -4.97
C TYR A 108 13.75 7.62 -6.41
N GLU A 109 14.81 6.86 -6.66
CA GLU A 109 15.05 6.21 -7.95
C GLU A 109 15.04 4.71 -7.73
N THR A 110 14.26 4.02 -8.55
CA THR A 110 14.20 2.56 -8.47
C THR A 110 15.54 1.96 -8.91
N PRO A 111 15.88 0.75 -8.47
CA PRO A 111 17.11 0.09 -8.93
C PRO A 111 17.23 0.03 -10.46
N SER A 112 16.11 -0.09 -11.18
CA SER A 112 16.08 -0.05 -12.64
C SER A 112 16.48 1.32 -13.22
N ASP A 113 16.10 2.42 -12.57
CA ASP A 113 16.48 3.77 -13.00
C ASP A 113 17.98 4.04 -12.80
N ARG A 114 18.61 3.44 -11.78
CA ARG A 114 20.05 3.61 -11.52
C ARG A 114 20.92 2.90 -12.58
N MET A 115 20.42 1.80 -13.15
CA MET A 115 21.15 1.06 -14.19
C MET A 115 21.17 1.79 -15.54
N THR A 116 20.25 2.72 -15.78
CA THR A 116 20.23 3.52 -17.01
C THR A 116 21.19 4.71 -16.97
N ASP A 117 21.56 5.18 -15.78
CA ASP A 117 22.45 6.33 -15.60
C ASP A 117 23.95 5.95 -15.64
N GLU A 118 24.32 4.70 -15.35
CA GLU A 118 25.72 4.22 -15.42
C GLU A 118 26.18 3.82 -16.85
N GLN A 119 25.30 3.90 -17.84
CA GLN A 119 25.61 3.57 -19.25
C GLN A 119 25.73 4.79 -20.18
N VAL A 120 25.84 6.01 -19.63
CA VAL A 120 26.00 7.25 -20.40
C VAL A 120 27.33 7.93 -20.09
#